data_AF-A0A4V6APC6-F1
#
_entry.id   AF-A0A4V6APC6-F1
#
_cell.length_a   1.000
_cell.length_b   1.000
_cell.length_c   1.000
_cell.angle_alpha   90.00
_cell.angle_beta   90.00
_cell.angle_gamma   90.00
#
_symmetry.space_group_name_H-M   'P 1'
#
loop_
_entity.id
_entity.type
_entity.pdbx_description
1 polymer ?
#
loop_
_entity_poly.entity_id
_entity_poly.type
_entity_poly.pdbx_seq_one_letter_code
_entity_poly.pdbx_strand_id
1 'polypeptide(L)'
;MCVMLSSRHKNLETVRSVWIREDIKSALDAAVSMNDLSIVVDILNIINLQPSLWKLDLCTSILPQIDKLLQSKYESYMQTGCTSLKLIMKHFWMLISDTLKASPSVGVDITREERHQRCRACCKQLKNLSNVVKNKAAHVGRHGSAFKELQLLMAPLDDSL
;
A
#
# COMPACT_ATOMS: atom_id res chain seq x y z
N MET A 1 17.30 -1.69 24.89
CA MET A 1 17.25 -0.90 23.64
C MET A 1 18.21 -1.44 22.58
N CYS A 2 19.46 -1.79 22.91
CA CYS A 2 20.44 -2.34 21.96
C CYS A 2 19.94 -3.58 21.18
N VAL A 3 19.33 -4.57 21.84
CA VAL A 3 18.85 -5.79 21.16
C VAL A 3 17.76 -5.50 20.11
N MET A 4 16.81 -4.60 20.41
CA MET A 4 15.76 -4.19 19.46
C MET A 4 16.36 -3.49 18.24
N LEU A 5 17.29 -2.55 18.46
CA LEU A 5 17.94 -1.82 17.38
C LEU A 5 18.85 -2.73 16.53
N SER A 6 19.59 -3.65 17.16
CA SER A 6 20.41 -4.63 16.46
C SER A 6 19.57 -5.60 15.63
N SER A 7 18.43 -6.06 16.15
CA SER A 7 17.49 -6.90 15.41
C SER A 7 16.91 -6.16 14.21
N ARG A 8 16.43 -4.92 14.43
CA ARG A 8 15.88 -4.08 13.35
C ARG A 8 16.92 -3.79 12.27
N HIS A 9 18.15 -3.48 12.67
CA HIS A 9 19.26 -3.26 11.75
C HIS A 9 19.58 -4.51 10.91
N LYS A 10 19.66 -5.69 11.52
CA LYS A 10 19.89 -6.96 10.80
C LYS A 10 18.78 -7.25 9.78
N ASN A 11 17.53 -7.00 10.17
CA ASN A 11 16.38 -7.15 9.27
C ASN A 11 16.47 -6.18 8.09
N LEU A 12 16.79 -4.90 8.36
CA LEU A 12 16.99 -3.90 7.30
C LEU A 12 18.16 -4.24 6.36
N GLU A 13 19.27 -4.75 6.88
CA GLU A 13 20.39 -5.22 6.03
C GLU A 13 19.97 -6.38 5.13
N THR A 14 19.12 -7.28 5.63
CA THR A 14 18.55 -8.37 4.82
C THR A 14 17.65 -7.81 3.72
N VAL A 15 16.73 -6.89 4.05
CA VAL A 15 15.86 -6.25 3.05
C VAL A 15 16.68 -5.48 2.01
N ARG A 16 17.70 -4.75 2.44
CA ARG A 16 18.62 -4.00 1.57
C ARG A 16 19.37 -4.94 0.63
N SER A 17 19.86 -6.07 1.11
CA SER A 17 20.53 -7.08 0.28
C SER A 17 19.60 -7.62 -0.80
N VAL A 18 18.35 -7.94 -0.44
CA VAL A 18 17.33 -8.38 -1.42
C VAL A 18 17.03 -7.28 -2.43
N TRP A 19 16.86 -6.02 -1.99
CA TRP A 19 16.62 -4.89 -2.90
C TRP A 19 17.73 -4.78 -3.95
N ILE A 20 19.00 -4.81 -3.52
CA ILE A 20 20.16 -4.64 -4.42
C ILE A 20 20.29 -5.82 -5.40
N ARG A 21 20.02 -7.05 -4.94
CA ARG A 21 20.19 -8.26 -5.75
C ARG A 21 19.03 -8.53 -6.71
N GLU A 22 17.82 -8.18 -6.30
CA GLU A 22 16.59 -8.52 -6.98
C GLU A 22 15.86 -7.22 -7.36
N ASP A 23 14.74 -6.94 -6.72
CA ASP A 23 14.00 -5.70 -6.92
C ASP A 23 13.29 -5.24 -5.64
N ILE A 24 12.68 -4.06 -5.74
CA ILE A 24 11.90 -3.45 -4.66
C ILE A 24 10.71 -4.33 -4.23
N LYS A 25 10.11 -5.10 -5.14
CA LYS A 25 8.96 -5.95 -4.83
C LYS A 25 9.38 -7.10 -3.95
N SER A 26 10.46 -7.77 -4.31
CA SER A 26 11.07 -8.87 -3.56
C SER A 26 11.57 -8.38 -2.20
N ALA A 27 12.15 -7.18 -2.14
CA ALA A 27 12.57 -6.56 -0.89
C ALA A 27 11.39 -6.25 0.05
N LEU A 28 10.28 -5.74 -0.51
CA LEU A 28 9.08 -5.46 0.27
C LEU A 28 8.40 -6.73 0.76
N ASP A 29 8.34 -7.79 -0.06
CA ASP A 29 7.83 -9.10 0.35
C ASP A 29 8.69 -9.70 1.46
N ALA A 30 10.02 -9.58 1.37
CA ALA A 30 10.94 -9.99 2.43
C ALA A 30 10.64 -9.22 3.73
N ALA A 31 10.48 -7.89 3.67
CA ALA A 31 10.10 -7.08 4.83
C ALA A 31 8.77 -7.51 5.44
N VAL A 32 7.77 -7.83 4.62
CA VAL A 32 6.46 -8.34 5.07
C VAL A 32 6.60 -9.70 5.75
N SER A 33 7.41 -10.60 5.18
CA SER A 33 7.63 -11.96 5.71
C SER A 33 8.31 -11.99 7.09
N MET A 34 9.06 -10.93 7.44
CA MET A 34 9.70 -10.78 8.74
C MET A 34 8.70 -10.57 9.88
N ASN A 35 7.42 -10.27 9.55
CA ASN A 35 6.34 -10.01 10.51
C ASN A 35 6.68 -8.90 11.54
N ASP A 36 7.53 -7.96 11.14
CA ASP A 36 7.92 -6.78 11.92
C ASP A 36 7.44 -5.53 11.18
N LEU A 37 6.35 -4.94 11.67
CA LEU A 37 5.74 -3.77 11.05
C LEU A 37 6.68 -2.55 11.05
N SER A 38 7.65 -2.49 11.96
CA SER A 38 8.62 -1.40 12.01
C SER A 38 9.56 -1.39 10.81
N ILE A 39 9.87 -2.56 10.25
CA ILE A 39 10.65 -2.72 9.02
C ILE A 39 9.83 -2.21 7.84
N VAL A 40 8.56 -2.63 7.75
CA VAL A 40 7.66 -2.16 6.68
C VAL A 40 7.53 -0.63 6.70
N VAL A 41 7.44 -0.01 7.88
CA VAL A 41 7.40 1.45 8.02
C VAL A 41 8.68 2.12 7.52
N ASP A 42 9.86 1.61 7.87
CA ASP A 42 11.13 2.19 7.41
C ASP A 42 11.23 2.16 5.88
N ILE A 43 10.90 1.00 5.30
CA ILE A 43 10.95 0.80 3.86
C ILE A 43 9.92 1.68 3.15
N LEU A 44 8.68 1.75 3.64
CA LEU A 44 7.65 2.62 3.08
C LEU A 44 8.04 4.10 3.17
N ASN A 45 8.67 4.55 4.25
CA ASN A 45 9.11 5.94 4.37
C ASN A 45 10.16 6.30 3.31
N ILE A 46 11.00 5.34 2.87
CA ILE A 46 11.94 5.54 1.76
C ILE A 46 11.19 5.55 0.42
N ILE A 47 10.36 4.54 0.17
CA ILE A 47 9.64 4.39 -1.11
C ILE A 47 8.68 5.56 -1.35
N ASN A 48 8.03 6.08 -0.29
CA ASN A 48 7.13 7.23 -0.36
C ASN A 48 7.81 8.52 -0.85
N LEU A 49 9.13 8.64 -0.71
CA LEU A 49 9.90 9.79 -1.20
C LEU A 49 10.12 9.75 -2.72
N GLN A 50 9.98 8.58 -3.34
CA GLN A 50 10.24 8.38 -4.76
C GLN A 50 9.07 7.64 -5.44
N PRO A 51 8.00 8.37 -5.86
CA PRO A 51 6.82 7.78 -6.48
C PRO A 51 7.09 6.89 -7.70
N SER A 52 8.20 7.10 -8.44
CA SER A 52 8.59 6.28 -9.59
C SER A 52 8.97 4.83 -9.24
N LEU A 53 9.24 4.54 -7.96
CA LEU A 53 9.49 3.19 -7.48
C LEU A 53 8.21 2.36 -7.35
N TRP A 54 7.05 3.01 -7.24
CA TRP A 54 5.78 2.32 -7.12
C TRP A 54 5.38 1.65 -8.44
N LYS A 55 4.86 0.42 -8.32
CA LYS A 55 4.35 -0.41 -9.41
C LYS A 55 3.08 -1.13 -8.92
N LEU A 56 2.25 -1.59 -9.85
CA LEU A 56 0.96 -2.20 -9.51
C LEU A 56 1.10 -3.49 -8.66
N ASP A 57 2.17 -4.25 -8.89
CA ASP A 57 2.48 -5.46 -8.12
C ASP A 57 2.82 -5.14 -6.65
N LEU A 58 3.54 -4.05 -6.37
CA LEU A 58 3.79 -3.57 -5.00
C LEU A 58 2.50 -3.30 -4.25
N CYS A 59 1.50 -2.70 -4.91
CA CYS A 59 0.21 -2.38 -4.30
C CYS A 59 -0.45 -3.62 -3.68
N THR A 60 -0.43 -4.76 -4.38
CA THR A 60 -1.06 -6.00 -3.90
C THR A 60 -0.45 -6.54 -2.60
N SER A 61 0.86 -6.40 -2.41
CA SER A 61 1.57 -6.82 -1.19
C SER A 61 1.39 -5.84 -0.04
N ILE A 62 1.32 -4.54 -0.34
CA ILE A 62 1.43 -3.50 0.67
C ILE A 62 0.10 -3.01 1.21
N LEU A 63 -0.98 -3.08 0.43
CA LEU A 63 -2.32 -2.68 0.86
C LEU A 63 -2.78 -3.39 2.16
N PRO A 64 -2.52 -4.70 2.37
CA PRO A 64 -2.77 -5.34 3.67
C PRO A 64 -1.95 -4.77 4.83
N GLN A 65 -0.73 -4.29 4.59
CA GLN A 65 0.06 -3.66 5.65
C GLN A 65 -0.40 -2.24 5.92
N ILE A 66 -0.81 -1.50 4.88
CA ILE A 66 -1.42 -0.18 5.02
C ILE A 66 -2.65 -0.27 5.93
N ASP A 67 -3.48 -1.30 5.81
CA ASP A 67 -4.61 -1.52 6.72
C ASP A 67 -4.17 -1.58 8.20
N LYS A 68 -3.14 -2.38 8.49
CA LYS A 68 -2.54 -2.47 9.84
C LYS A 68 -1.96 -1.12 10.29
N LEU A 69 -1.32 -0.38 9.40
CA LEU A 69 -0.73 0.94 9.71
C LEU A 69 -1.80 1.96 10.04
N LEU A 70 -2.87 2.03 9.25
CA LEU A 70 -3.99 2.94 9.52
C LEU A 70 -4.64 2.66 10.86
N GLN A 71 -4.64 1.41 11.32
CA GLN A 71 -5.18 0.97 12.61
C GLN A 71 -4.16 0.97 13.76
N SER A 72 -2.90 1.31 13.49
CA SER A 72 -1.82 1.33 14.50
C SER A 72 -2.13 2.31 15.63
N LYS A 73 -1.67 2.02 16.86
CA LYS A 73 -1.71 2.98 17.97
C LYS A 73 -0.67 4.10 17.84
N TYR A 74 0.33 3.94 16.97
CA TYR A 74 1.41 4.89 16.79
C TYR A 74 1.08 5.88 15.67
N GLU A 75 1.07 7.16 15.98
CA GLU A 75 0.74 8.24 15.04
C GLU A 75 1.64 8.27 13.81
N SER A 76 2.95 8.05 13.99
CA SER A 76 3.90 7.98 12.89
C SER A 76 3.61 6.84 11.91
N TYR A 77 3.09 5.71 12.40
CA TYR A 77 2.74 4.56 11.57
C TYR A 77 1.47 4.84 10.78
N MET A 78 0.46 5.44 11.42
CA MET A 78 -0.74 5.90 10.71
C MET A 78 -0.36 6.88 9.60
N GLN A 79 0.52 7.84 9.89
CA GLN A 79 0.97 8.82 8.90
C GLN A 79 1.67 8.16 7.71
N THR A 80 2.58 7.19 7.94
CA THR A 80 3.20 6.42 6.86
C THR A 80 2.15 5.69 6.01
N GLY A 81 1.18 5.03 6.66
CA GLY A 81 0.07 4.35 5.98
C GLY A 81 -0.79 5.31 5.14
N CYS A 82 -1.13 6.47 5.69
CA CYS A 82 -1.89 7.50 4.99
C CYS A 82 -1.14 8.04 3.76
N THR A 83 0.15 8.34 3.90
CA THR A 83 0.99 8.81 2.80
C THR A 83 1.08 7.78 1.69
N SER A 84 1.30 6.50 2.03
CA SER A 84 1.35 5.41 1.05
C SER A 84 0.01 5.20 0.35
N LEU A 85 -1.11 5.19 1.09
CA LEU A 85 -2.44 5.05 0.49
C LEU A 85 -2.78 6.20 -0.46
N LYS A 86 -2.42 7.44 -0.07
CA LYS A 86 -2.58 8.63 -0.92
C LYS A 86 -1.80 8.49 -2.24
N LEU A 87 -0.57 7.99 -2.21
CA LEU A 87 0.21 7.72 -3.41
C LEU A 87 -0.46 6.66 -4.29
N ILE A 88 -0.91 5.56 -3.70
CA ILE A 88 -1.59 4.49 -4.45
C ILE A 88 -2.83 5.06 -5.16
N MET A 89 -3.68 5.80 -4.45
CA MET A 89 -4.89 6.39 -5.03
C MET A 89 -4.57 7.38 -6.15
N LYS A 90 -3.57 8.24 -5.98
CA LYS A 90 -3.21 9.24 -7.00
C LYS A 90 -2.62 8.63 -8.26
N HIS A 91 -1.83 7.57 -8.16
CA HIS A 91 -1.06 7.04 -9.29
C HIS A 91 -1.70 5.81 -9.95
N PHE A 92 -2.40 4.96 -9.19
CA PHE A 92 -2.87 3.67 -9.68
C PHE A 92 -4.38 3.57 -9.82
N TRP A 93 -5.16 4.46 -9.21
CA TRP A 93 -6.62 4.34 -9.26
C TRP A 93 -7.17 4.33 -10.70
N MET A 94 -6.76 5.29 -11.53
CA MET A 94 -7.17 5.34 -12.94
C MET A 94 -6.83 4.05 -13.69
N LEU A 95 -5.59 3.56 -13.53
CA LEU A 95 -5.16 2.29 -14.14
C LEU A 95 -6.02 1.10 -13.68
N ILE A 96 -6.34 1.04 -12.38
CA ILE A 96 -7.17 -0.01 -11.79
C ILE A 96 -8.59 0.09 -12.35
N SER A 97 -9.22 1.26 -12.29
CA SER A 97 -10.59 1.46 -12.77
C SER A 97 -10.73 1.15 -14.25
N ASP A 98 -9.80 1.62 -15.07
CA ASP A 98 -9.86 1.45 -16.53
C ASP A 98 -9.63 -0.02 -16.91
N THR A 99 -8.70 -0.70 -16.24
CA THR A 99 -8.46 -2.13 -16.47
C THR A 99 -9.67 -2.98 -16.10
N LEU A 100 -10.40 -2.61 -15.04
CA LEU A 100 -11.58 -3.34 -14.57
C LEU A 100 -12.83 -3.05 -15.42
N LYS A 101 -12.97 -1.84 -15.96
CA LYS A 101 -14.06 -1.45 -16.87
C LYS A 101 -13.84 -1.92 -18.31
N ALA A 102 -12.61 -2.20 -18.70
CA ALA A 102 -12.28 -2.65 -20.04
C ALA A 102 -13.05 -3.92 -20.41
N SER A 103 -13.60 -3.96 -21.62
CA SER A 103 -14.31 -5.13 -22.13
C SER A 103 -13.40 -6.37 -22.15
N PRO A 104 -13.96 -7.57 -21.94
CA PRO A 104 -13.22 -8.82 -22.05
C PRO A 104 -12.53 -8.89 -23.41
N SER A 105 -11.25 -9.27 -23.41
CA SER A 105 -10.52 -9.48 -24.66
C SER A 105 -10.89 -10.82 -25.25
N VAL A 106 -11.01 -10.89 -26.58
CA VAL A 106 -11.02 -12.17 -27.29
C VAL A 106 -9.57 -12.63 -27.45
N GLY A 107 -9.24 -13.82 -26.97
CA GLY A 107 -7.89 -14.40 -27.01
C GLY A 107 -7.26 -14.65 -25.62
N VAL A 108 -6.20 -15.46 -25.59
CA VAL A 108 -5.48 -15.82 -24.36
C VAL A 108 -4.25 -14.92 -24.22
N ASP A 109 -4.40 -13.77 -23.56
CA ASP A 109 -3.28 -12.92 -23.14
C ASP A 109 -3.10 -13.05 -21.62
N ILE A 110 -2.16 -13.91 -21.22
CA ILE A 110 -1.87 -14.22 -19.82
C ILE A 110 -1.43 -12.95 -19.07
N THR A 111 -0.62 -12.10 -19.70
CA THR A 111 -0.11 -10.86 -19.08
C THR A 111 -1.26 -9.89 -18.76
N ARG A 112 -2.20 -9.76 -19.70
CA ARG A 112 -3.39 -8.92 -19.49
C ARG A 112 -4.30 -9.48 -18.41
N GLU A 113 -4.49 -10.79 -18.37
CA GLU A 113 -5.30 -11.45 -17.34
C GLU A 113 -4.67 -11.32 -15.95
N GLU A 114 -3.36 -11.52 -15.83
CA GLU A 114 -2.61 -11.30 -14.58
C GLU A 114 -2.74 -9.84 -14.10
N ARG A 115 -2.59 -8.87 -15.02
CA ARG A 115 -2.78 -7.44 -14.69
C ARG A 115 -4.20 -7.20 -14.19
N HIS A 116 -5.20 -7.76 -14.85
CA HIS A 116 -6.59 -7.61 -14.47
C HIS A 116 -6.85 -8.25 -13.09
N GLN A 117 -6.29 -9.43 -12.80
CA GLN A 117 -6.35 -10.06 -11.48
C GLN A 117 -5.72 -9.20 -10.38
N ARG A 118 -4.55 -8.61 -10.64
CA ARG A 118 -3.89 -7.68 -9.70
C ARG A 118 -4.75 -6.44 -9.45
N CYS A 119 -5.34 -5.85 -10.50
CA CYS A 119 -6.28 -4.74 -10.36
C CYS A 119 -7.52 -5.12 -9.54
N ARG A 120 -8.09 -6.32 -9.75
CA ARG A 120 -9.22 -6.83 -8.96
C ARG A 120 -8.85 -6.96 -7.48
N ALA A 121 -7.69 -7.53 -7.19
CA ALA A 121 -7.19 -7.69 -5.82
C ALA A 121 -6.97 -6.32 -5.14
N CYS A 122 -6.31 -5.39 -5.82
CA CYS A 122 -6.11 -4.03 -5.33
C CYS A 122 -7.46 -3.32 -5.07
N CYS A 123 -8.40 -3.38 -6.00
CA CYS A 123 -9.72 -2.75 -5.85
C CYS A 123 -10.46 -3.29 -4.63
N LYS A 124 -10.48 -4.62 -4.43
CA LYS A 124 -11.08 -5.24 -3.25
C LYS A 124 -10.45 -4.72 -1.94
N GLN A 125 -9.12 -4.67 -1.87
CA GLN A 125 -8.41 -4.17 -0.70
C GLN A 125 -8.64 -2.67 -0.48
N LEU A 126 -8.67 -1.86 -1.53
CA LEU A 126 -8.98 -0.43 -1.47
C LEU A 126 -10.41 -0.16 -0.98
N LYS A 127 -11.40 -0.94 -1.42
CA LYS A 127 -12.78 -0.86 -0.89
C LYS A 127 -12.82 -1.16 0.62
N ASN A 128 -12.09 -2.16 1.08
CA ASN A 128 -11.98 -2.46 2.52
C ASN A 128 -11.34 -1.30 3.31
N LEU A 129 -10.25 -0.74 2.79
CA LEU A 129 -9.57 0.42 3.38
C LEU A 129 -10.46 1.66 3.40
N SER A 130 -11.31 1.86 2.39
CA SER A 130 -12.27 2.97 2.34
C SER A 130 -13.17 2.98 3.57
N ASN A 131 -13.65 1.81 4.02
CA ASN A 131 -14.46 1.69 5.23
C ASN A 131 -13.68 2.10 6.49
N VAL A 132 -12.41 1.66 6.60
CA VAL A 132 -11.53 2.04 7.71
C VAL A 132 -11.29 3.55 7.73
N VAL A 133 -11.04 4.13 6.56
CA VAL A 133 -10.83 5.58 6.39
C VAL A 133 -12.08 6.37 6.75
N LYS A 134 -13.27 5.97 6.28
CA LYS A 134 -14.55 6.62 6.60
C LYS A 134 -14.83 6.61 8.10
N ASN A 135 -14.64 5.46 8.75
CA ASN A 135 -14.80 5.34 10.20
C ASN A 135 -13.85 6.27 10.96
N LYS A 136 -12.58 6.35 10.52
CA LYS A 136 -11.58 7.24 11.16
C LYS A 136 -11.78 8.71 10.84
N ALA A 137 -12.29 9.06 9.66
CA ALA A 137 -12.57 10.43 9.26
C ALA A 137 -13.76 11.05 10.02
N ALA A 138 -14.68 10.21 10.52
CA ALA A 138 -15.79 10.64 11.37
C ALA A 138 -15.32 11.12 12.75
N HIS A 139 -14.14 10.67 13.21
CA HIS A 139 -13.58 11.12 14.48
C HIS A 139 -12.83 12.44 14.34
N VAL A 140 -13.16 13.40 15.21
CA VAL A 140 -12.43 14.66 15.32
C VAL A 140 -11.15 14.43 16.13
N GLY A 141 -9.99 14.82 15.60
CA GLY A 141 -8.70 14.62 16.27
C GLY A 141 -7.50 14.96 15.38
N ARG A 142 -6.29 14.73 15.89
CA ARG A 142 -5.02 15.12 15.26
C ARG A 142 -4.85 14.60 13.82
N HIS A 143 -5.39 13.42 13.50
CA HIS A 143 -5.32 12.82 12.16
C HIS A 143 -6.64 12.92 11.38
N GLY A 144 -7.67 13.55 11.95
CA GLY A 144 -8.97 13.67 11.29
C GLY A 144 -8.88 14.38 9.94
N SER A 145 -7.98 15.35 9.79
CA SER A 145 -7.71 16.02 8.51
C SER A 145 -7.10 15.09 7.47
N ALA A 146 -6.11 14.26 7.84
CA ALA A 146 -5.49 13.30 6.93
C ALA A 146 -6.48 12.22 6.48
N PHE A 147 -7.30 11.69 7.40
CA PHE A 147 -8.34 10.72 7.06
C PHE A 147 -9.47 11.34 6.23
N LYS A 148 -9.86 12.59 6.47
CA LYS A 148 -10.80 13.31 5.60
C LYS A 148 -10.25 13.52 4.19
N GLU A 149 -8.96 13.88 4.06
CA GLU A 149 -8.33 13.99 2.75
C GLU A 149 -8.36 12.64 2.01
N LEU A 150 -7.99 11.55 2.70
CA LEU A 150 -8.08 10.21 2.13
C LEU A 150 -9.51 9.82 1.76
N GLN A 151 -10.50 10.15 2.59
CA GLN A 151 -11.91 9.88 2.31
C GLN A 151 -12.34 10.55 0.99
N LEU A 152 -11.96 11.81 0.77
CA LEU A 152 -12.24 12.53 -0.47
C LEU A 152 -11.52 11.91 -1.67
N LEU A 153 -10.25 11.54 -1.51
CA LEU A 153 -9.49 10.87 -2.57
C LEU A 153 -10.05 9.49 -2.93
N MET A 154 -10.70 8.83 -1.97
CA MET A 154 -11.28 7.50 -2.11
C MET A 154 -12.75 7.51 -2.55
N ALA A 155 -13.39 8.67 -2.68
CA ALA A 155 -14.78 8.79 -3.12
C ALA A 155 -15.09 8.05 -4.45
N PRO A 156 -14.21 8.04 -5.48
CA PRO A 156 -14.48 7.31 -6.72
C PRO A 156 -14.65 5.78 -6.54
N LEU A 157 -14.18 5.20 -5.43
CA LEU A 157 -14.37 3.77 -5.13
C LEU A 157 -15.84 3.42 -4.85
N ASP A 158 -16.64 4.41 -4.42
CA ASP A 158 -18.06 4.24 -4.14
C ASP A 158 -18.91 4.27 -5.42
N ASP A 159 -18.46 5.02 -6.44
CA ASP A 159 -19.13 5.15 -7.74
C ASP A 159 -18.70 4.08 -8.76
N SER A 160 -17.63 3.33 -8.46
CA SER A 160 -17.00 2.38 -9.38
C SER A 160 -17.20 0.93 -8.93
N LEU A 161 -18.06 0.22 -9.69
CA LEU A 161 -18.58 -1.15 -9.50
C LEU A 161 -19.76 -1.25 -8.54
#